data_AF-B1HTU4-F1
#
_entry.id   AF-B1HTU4-F1
#
_cell.length_a   1.000
_cell.length_b   1.000
_cell.length_c   1.000
_cell.angle_alpha   90.00
_cell.angle_beta   90.00
_cell.angle_gamma   90.00
#
_symmetry.space_group_name_H-M   'P 1'
#
loop_
_entity.id
_entity.type
_entity.pdbx_description
1 polymer ?
#
loop_
_entity_poly.entity_id
_entity_poly.type
_entity_poly.pdbx_seq_one_letter_code
_entity_poly.pdbx_strand_id
1 'polypeptide(L)'
;MADALATTIGSLFGTSTTTAYVESTSGVAAGARSGFSAVVTAVLFLVALFFSPLLAVVTPAVTAPALVIVGVLMVSSLRLIDWDKFEIAVPAFFTVLMMPLGYSIATGIAIGFVFYPITMLLAGRRKEIHPMMYGLFFVFLAYFIWVR
;
A
#
# COMPACT_ATOMS: atom_id res chain seq x y z
N MET A 1 13.73 5.21 3.01
CA MET A 1 14.63 5.80 1.99
C MET A 1 14.71 4.93 0.75
N ALA A 2 15.07 3.64 0.86
CA ALA A 2 15.11 2.73 -0.30
C ALA A 2 13.79 2.69 -1.09
N ASP A 3 12.64 2.61 -0.40
CA ASP A 3 11.31 2.57 -1.02
C ASP A 3 10.97 3.85 -1.82
N ALA A 4 11.32 5.01 -1.25
CA ALA A 4 11.13 6.31 -1.91
C ALA A 4 12.02 6.47 -3.15
N LEU A 5 13.27 6.01 -3.08
CA LEU A 5 14.19 6.01 -4.23
C LEU A 5 13.70 5.05 -5.32
N ALA A 6 13.29 3.83 -4.95
CA ALA A 6 12.76 2.84 -5.89
C ALA A 6 11.49 3.32 -6.58
N THR A 7 10.59 4.00 -5.85
CA THR A 7 9.38 4.59 -6.43
C THR A 7 9.69 5.74 -7.37
N THR A 8 10.61 6.64 -6.98
CA THR A 8 10.97 7.81 -7.81
C THR A 8 11.69 7.39 -9.10
N ILE A 9 12.59 6.41 -9.01
CA ILE A 9 13.29 5.87 -10.18
C ILE A 9 12.31 5.07 -11.04
N GLY A 10 11.46 4.23 -10.43
CA GLY A 10 10.46 3.42 -11.15
C GLY A 10 9.48 4.27 -11.96
N SER A 11 9.00 5.38 -11.39
CA SER A 11 8.09 6.28 -12.09
C SER A 11 8.73 6.98 -13.30
N LEU A 12 10.04 7.27 -13.25
CA LEU A 12 10.79 7.79 -14.41
C LEU A 12 10.85 6.78 -15.57
N PHE A 13 10.87 5.48 -15.25
CA PHE A 13 10.80 4.40 -16.25
C PHE A 13 9.37 3.99 -16.59
N GLY A 14 8.35 4.74 -16.15
CA GLY A 14 6.94 4.49 -16.44
C GLY A 14 6.35 3.29 -15.70
N THR A 15 6.98 2.83 -14.62
CA THR A 15 6.49 1.69 -13.82
C THR A 15 5.60 2.16 -12.67
N SER A 16 4.76 1.25 -12.15
CA SER A 16 3.95 1.52 -10.96
C SER A 16 4.82 1.63 -9.70
N THR A 17 4.29 2.28 -8.66
CA THR A 17 4.97 2.45 -7.36
C THR A 17 5.46 1.11 -6.82
N THR A 18 6.77 0.99 -6.62
CA THR A 18 7.38 -0.21 -6.03
C THR A 18 7.24 -0.12 -4.51
N THR A 19 6.75 -1.19 -3.89
CA THR A 19 6.60 -1.28 -2.43
C THR A 19 7.02 -2.65 -1.93
N ALA A 20 7.34 -2.75 -0.64
CA ALA A 20 7.69 -4.02 -0.03
C ALA A 20 6.49 -4.97 -0.02
N TYR A 21 6.57 -6.04 -0.80
CA TYR A 21 5.51 -7.06 -0.87
C TYR A 21 5.58 -8.04 0.30
N VAL A 22 4.42 -8.52 0.74
CA VAL A 22 4.29 -9.58 1.75
C VAL A 22 5.08 -10.83 1.34
N GLU A 23 5.15 -11.12 0.05
CA GLU A 23 5.91 -12.24 -0.51
C GLU A 23 7.42 -12.15 -0.21
N SER A 24 7.97 -10.93 -0.11
CA SER A 24 9.37 -10.73 0.29
C SER A 24 9.62 -11.17 1.75
N THR A 25 8.60 -11.16 2.60
CA THR A 25 8.72 -11.67 3.99
C THR A 25 8.92 -13.18 4.03
N SER A 26 8.38 -13.91 3.03
CA SER A 26 8.60 -15.35 2.89
C SER A 26 10.04 -15.67 2.53
N GLY A 27 10.69 -14.81 1.73
CA GLY A 27 12.13 -14.90 1.45
C GLY A 27 12.96 -14.76 2.73
N VAL A 28 12.60 -13.82 3.60
CA VAL A 28 13.25 -13.68 4.92
C VAL A 28 13.03 -14.91 5.79
N ALA A 29 11.81 -15.47 5.79
CA ALA A 29 11.49 -16.71 6.50
C ALA A 29 12.29 -17.92 5.99
N ALA A 30 12.58 -17.97 4.69
CA ALA A 30 13.42 -18.98 4.05
C ALA A 30 14.93 -18.78 4.29
N GLY A 31 15.33 -17.75 5.04
CA GLY A 31 16.72 -17.50 5.42
C GLY A 31 17.40 -16.37 4.64
N ALA A 32 16.68 -15.59 3.84
CA ALA A 32 17.22 -14.39 3.22
C ALA A 32 17.47 -13.30 4.29
N ARG A 33 18.71 -13.18 4.76
CA ARG A 33 19.10 -12.22 5.81
C ARG A 33 19.92 -11.03 5.32
N SER A 34 20.27 -10.98 4.03
CA SER A 34 21.10 -9.91 3.45
C SER A 34 20.47 -9.30 2.19
N GLY A 35 20.81 -8.04 1.90
CA GLY A 35 20.39 -7.36 0.67
C GLY A 35 20.92 -8.00 -0.62
N PHE A 36 21.92 -8.89 -0.52
CA PHE A 36 22.39 -9.67 -1.66
C PHE A 36 21.30 -10.56 -2.25
N SER A 37 20.41 -11.12 -1.41
CA SER A 37 19.25 -11.89 -1.88
C SER A 37 18.31 -11.05 -2.74
N ALA A 38 18.08 -9.79 -2.38
CA ALA A 38 17.25 -8.86 -3.16
C ALA A 38 17.90 -8.52 -4.51
N VAL A 39 19.23 -8.36 -4.55
CA VAL A 39 19.98 -8.13 -5.80
C VAL A 39 19.90 -9.35 -6.72
N VAL A 40 20.13 -10.55 -6.19
CA VAL A 40 20.02 -11.79 -6.98
C VAL A 40 18.60 -11.95 -7.52
N THR A 41 17.58 -11.69 -6.70
CA THR A 41 16.18 -11.74 -7.14
C THR A 41 15.91 -10.73 -8.25
N ALA A 42 16.40 -9.49 -8.13
CA ALA A 42 16.26 -8.47 -9.17
C ALA A 42 16.93 -8.87 -10.49
N VAL A 43 18.14 -9.45 -10.45
CA VAL A 43 18.84 -9.94 -11.63
C VAL A 43 18.09 -11.11 -12.29
N LEU A 44 17.58 -12.05 -11.49
CA LEU A 44 16.76 -13.17 -11.99
C LEU A 44 15.47 -12.67 -12.65
N PHE A 45 14.81 -11.66 -12.07
CA PHE A 45 13.64 -11.02 -12.68
C PHE A 45 13.98 -10.30 -13.99
N LEU A 46 15.16 -9.68 -14.10
CA LEU A 46 15.64 -9.07 -15.34
C LEU A 46 15.85 -10.12 -16.43
N VAL A 47 16.46 -11.26 -16.09
CA VAL A 47 16.59 -12.40 -17.00
C VAL A 47 15.22 -12.97 -17.39
N ALA A 48 14.27 -13.04 -16.43
CA ALA A 48 12.92 -13.52 -16.69
C ALA A 48 12.15 -12.67 -17.70
N LEU A 49 12.47 -11.37 -17.87
CA LEU A 49 11.86 -10.53 -18.90
C LEU A 49 12.14 -11.04 -20.32
N PHE A 50 13.27 -11.68 -20.58
CA PHE A 50 13.53 -12.33 -21.87
C PHE A 50 12.61 -13.53 -22.13
N PHE A 51 12.14 -14.18 -21.06
CA PHE A 51 11.15 -15.25 -21.09
C PHE A 51 9.71 -14.75 -20.93
N SER A 52 9.49 -13.43 -20.88
CA SER A 52 8.13 -12.86 -20.83
C SER A 52 7.15 -13.41 -21.88
N PRO A 53 7.53 -13.73 -23.14
CA PRO A 53 6.58 -14.35 -24.08
C PRO A 53 6.11 -15.75 -23.66
N LEU A 54 6.87 -16.51 -22.86
CA LEU A 54 6.37 -17.78 -22.29
C LEU A 54 5.27 -17.55 -21.24
N LEU A 55 5.30 -16.40 -20.54
CA LEU A 55 4.29 -16.07 -19.54
C LEU A 55 2.91 -15.77 -20.16
N ALA A 56 2.84 -15.49 -21.47
CA ALA A 56 1.58 -15.30 -22.18
C ALA A 56 0.71 -16.56 -22.24
N VAL A 57 1.28 -17.74 -21.96
CA VAL A 57 0.54 -19.02 -21.83
C VAL A 57 -0.23 -19.10 -20.50
N VAL A 58 0.14 -18.28 -19.50
CA VAL A 58 -0.52 -18.27 -18.20
C VAL A 58 -1.88 -17.59 -18.32
N THR A 59 -2.95 -18.35 -18.12
CA THR A 59 -4.31 -17.83 -18.18
C THR A 59 -4.74 -17.19 -16.84
N PRO A 60 -5.69 -16.24 -16.86
CA PRO A 60 -6.23 -15.64 -15.63
C PRO A 60 -6.82 -16.65 -14.64
N ALA A 61 -7.29 -17.80 -15.14
CA ALA A 61 -7.82 -18.88 -14.30
C ALA A 61 -6.74 -19.48 -13.39
N VAL A 62 -5.46 -19.44 -13.79
CA VAL A 62 -4.33 -19.95 -13.00
C VAL A 62 -3.86 -18.91 -11.98
N THR A 63 -3.89 -17.63 -12.32
CA THR A 63 -3.40 -16.55 -11.43
C THR A 63 -4.44 -16.10 -10.40
N ALA A 64 -5.74 -16.20 -10.71
CA ALA A 64 -6.82 -15.80 -9.81
C ALA A 64 -6.74 -16.43 -8.40
N PRO A 65 -6.60 -17.77 -8.22
CA PRO A 65 -6.51 -18.35 -6.88
C PRO A 65 -5.26 -17.87 -6.11
N ALA A 66 -4.13 -17.66 -6.80
CA ALA A 66 -2.93 -17.10 -6.19
C ALA A 66 -3.18 -15.68 -5.68
N LEU A 67 -3.81 -14.81 -6.49
CA LEU A 67 -4.15 -13.45 -6.10
C LEU A 67 -5.13 -13.39 -4.92
N VAL A 68 -6.07 -14.33 -4.84
CA VAL A 68 -6.98 -14.44 -3.67
C VAL A 68 -6.20 -14.76 -2.40
N ILE A 69 -5.28 -15.73 -2.44
CA ILE A 69 -4.45 -16.08 -1.28
C ILE A 69 -3.58 -14.89 -0.86
N VAL A 70 -2.95 -14.20 -1.80
CA VAL A 70 -2.17 -12.99 -1.52
C VAL A 70 -3.05 -11.92 -0.86
N GLY A 71 -4.26 -11.69 -1.37
CA GLY A 71 -5.22 -10.75 -0.77
C GLY A 71 -5.57 -11.11 0.68
N VAL A 72 -5.83 -12.39 0.97
CA VAL A 72 -6.09 -12.88 2.34
C VAL A 72 -4.89 -12.61 3.25
N LEU A 73 -3.67 -12.85 2.77
CA LEU A 73 -2.45 -12.56 3.52
C LEU A 73 -2.28 -11.06 3.77
N MET A 74 -2.61 -10.19 2.81
CA MET A 74 -2.53 -8.74 2.98
C MET A 74 -3.56 -8.22 4.00
N VAL A 75 -4.77 -8.77 4.03
CA VAL A 75 -5.82 -8.41 5.01
C VAL A 75 -5.38 -8.76 6.45
N SER A 76 -4.54 -9.78 6.64
CA SER A 76 -4.03 -10.13 7.98
C SER A 76 -3.29 -8.97 8.67
N SER A 77 -2.68 -8.06 7.90
CA SER A 77 -2.01 -6.86 8.41
C SER A 77 -2.97 -5.88 9.10
N LEU A 78 -4.28 -5.93 8.79
CA LEU A 78 -5.27 -5.10 9.49
C LEU A 78 -5.36 -5.43 10.99
N ARG A 79 -4.91 -6.62 11.41
CA ARG A 79 -4.82 -6.98 12.83
C ARG A 79 -3.83 -6.10 13.61
N LEU A 80 -2.86 -5.49 12.94
CA LEU A 80 -1.86 -4.61 13.57
C LEU A 80 -2.42 -3.21 13.92
N ILE A 81 -3.66 -2.92 13.51
CA ILE A 81 -4.32 -1.65 13.81
C ILE A 81 -4.89 -1.71 15.24
N ASP A 82 -4.69 -0.64 16.01
CA ASP A 82 -5.29 -0.47 17.35
C ASP A 82 -6.80 -0.21 17.23
N TRP A 83 -7.59 -1.26 17.08
CA TRP A 83 -9.05 -1.17 16.93
C TRP A 83 -9.78 -0.66 18.19
N ASP A 84 -9.14 -0.74 19.36
CA ASP A 84 -9.70 -0.24 20.62
C ASP A 84 -9.69 1.30 20.71
N LYS A 85 -8.86 1.97 19.91
CA LYS A 85 -8.78 3.44 19.87
C LYS A 85 -9.68 3.97 18.77
N PHE A 86 -10.82 4.54 19.15
CA PHE A 86 -11.84 5.01 18.20
C PHE A 86 -11.28 6.02 17.18
N GLU A 87 -10.36 6.88 17.63
CA GLU A 87 -9.69 7.88 16.80
C GLU A 87 -8.83 7.28 15.67
N ILE A 88 -8.37 6.04 15.81
CA ILE A 88 -7.58 5.30 14.80
C ILE A 88 -8.47 4.31 14.04
N ALA A 89 -9.39 3.65 14.75
CA ALA A 89 -10.29 2.65 14.19
C ALA A 89 -11.23 3.24 13.12
N VAL A 90 -11.80 4.42 13.35
CA VAL A 90 -12.73 5.06 12.41
C VAL A 90 -12.06 5.42 11.07
N PRO A 91 -10.92 6.13 11.03
CA PRO A 91 -10.22 6.40 9.78
C PRO A 91 -9.78 5.13 9.07
N ALA A 92 -9.27 4.14 9.81
CA ALA A 92 -8.86 2.85 9.25
C ALA A 92 -10.03 2.11 8.60
N PHE A 93 -11.19 2.07 9.27
CA PHE A 93 -12.41 1.47 8.74
C PHE A 93 -12.86 2.14 7.44
N PHE A 94 -12.96 3.48 7.42
CA PHE A 94 -13.34 4.20 6.20
C PHE A 94 -12.34 4.00 5.07
N THR A 95 -11.04 3.93 5.38
CA THR A 95 -10.00 3.65 4.39
C THR A 95 -10.24 2.31 3.71
N VAL A 96 -10.38 1.24 4.49
CA VAL A 96 -10.58 -0.13 3.97
C VAL A 96 -11.90 -0.26 3.23
N LEU A 97 -12.96 0.40 3.71
CA LEU A 97 -14.28 0.36 3.08
C LEU A 97 -14.32 1.12 1.75
N MET A 98 -13.66 2.27 1.67
CA MET A 98 -13.72 3.14 0.49
C MET A 98 -12.80 2.70 -0.65
N MET A 99 -11.77 1.88 -0.38
CA MET A 99 -10.93 1.30 -1.44
C MET A 99 -11.75 0.49 -2.46
N PRO A 100 -12.55 -0.53 -2.08
CA PRO A 100 -13.37 -1.28 -3.01
C PRO A 100 -14.55 -0.46 -3.53
N LEU A 101 -15.22 0.34 -2.69
CA LEU A 101 -16.39 1.14 -3.11
C LEU A 101 -16.02 2.25 -4.11
N GLY A 102 -14.85 2.86 -3.93
CA GLY A 102 -14.34 3.90 -4.83
C GLY A 102 -13.59 3.34 -6.04
N TYR A 103 -13.48 2.01 -6.18
CA TYR A 103 -12.65 1.33 -7.19
C TYR A 103 -11.23 1.90 -7.30
N SER A 104 -10.70 2.45 -6.19
CA SER A 104 -9.49 3.26 -6.19
C SER A 104 -8.85 3.23 -4.81
N ILE A 105 -7.66 2.63 -4.74
CA ILE A 105 -6.84 2.60 -3.53
C ILE A 105 -6.53 4.02 -3.06
N ALA A 106 -6.15 4.89 -3.99
CA ALA A 106 -5.83 6.29 -3.71
C ALA A 106 -7.01 7.05 -3.08
N THR A 107 -8.23 6.79 -3.55
CA THR A 107 -9.45 7.39 -2.98
C THR A 107 -9.67 6.93 -1.55
N GLY A 108 -9.55 5.63 -1.27
CA GLY A 108 -9.70 5.10 0.08
C GLY A 108 -8.68 5.70 1.05
N ILE A 109 -7.40 5.77 0.64
CA ILE A 109 -6.32 6.37 1.44
C ILE A 109 -6.59 7.86 1.69
N ALA A 110 -7.00 8.61 0.67
CA ALA A 110 -7.32 10.04 0.79
C ALA A 110 -8.44 10.29 1.82
N ILE A 111 -9.50 9.47 1.80
CA ILE A 111 -10.58 9.56 2.79
C ILE A 111 -10.06 9.25 4.19
N GLY A 112 -9.21 8.23 4.34
CA GLY A 112 -8.51 7.94 5.60
C GLY A 112 -7.75 9.14 6.17
N PHE A 113 -6.97 9.82 5.32
CA PHE A 113 -6.24 11.02 5.68
C PHE A 113 -7.13 12.21 6.04
N VAL A 114 -8.34 12.27 5.51
CA VAL A 114 -9.34 13.29 5.90
C VAL A 114 -9.96 12.96 7.25
N PHE A 115 -10.33 11.70 7.49
CA PHE A 115 -10.97 11.30 8.75
C PHE A 115 -10.01 11.29 9.94
N TYR A 116 -8.73 10.97 9.75
CA TYR A 116 -7.78 10.86 10.86
C TYR A 116 -7.61 12.15 11.68
N PRO A 117 -7.39 13.33 11.08
CA PRO A 117 -7.34 14.57 11.82
C PRO A 117 -8.67 14.93 12.47
N ILE A 118 -9.81 14.65 11.81
CA ILE A 118 -11.14 14.90 12.37
C ILE A 118 -11.35 14.10 13.65
N THR A 119 -11.09 12.79 13.61
CA THR A 119 -11.32 11.90 14.76
C THR A 119 -10.35 12.19 15.91
N MET A 120 -9.09 12.50 15.60
CA MET A 120 -8.10 12.92 16.61
C MET A 120 -8.43 14.28 17.24
N LEU A 121 -8.99 15.22 16.48
CA LEU A 121 -9.46 16.51 17.00
C LEU A 121 -10.66 16.34 17.93
N LEU A 122 -11.61 15.46 17.58
CA LEU A 122 -12.79 15.12 18.38
C LEU A 122 -12.43 14.39 19.67
N ALA A 123 -11.42 13.51 19.62
CA ALA A 123 -10.87 12.83 20.80
C ALA A 123 -10.03 13.76 21.71
N GLY A 124 -9.85 15.04 21.34
CA GLY A 124 -9.08 16.01 22.11
C GLY A 124 -7.55 15.85 22.02
N ARG A 125 -7.06 14.90 21.23
CA ARG A 125 -5.62 14.53 21.11
C ARG A 125 -4.88 15.38 20.07
N ARG A 126 -5.11 16.70 20.10
CA ARG A 126 -4.62 17.64 19.06
C ARG A 126 -3.10 17.73 18.96
N LYS A 127 -2.39 17.50 20.07
CA LYS A 127 -0.91 17.61 20.18
C LYS A 127 -0.17 16.42 19.56
N GLU A 128 -0.86 15.31 19.32
CA GLU A 128 -0.26 14.11 18.72
C GLU A 128 -0.29 14.15 17.19
N ILE A 129 -1.05 15.08 16.62
CA ILE A 129 -1.17 15.24 15.18
C ILE A 129 0.02 16.05 14.68
N HIS A 130 0.88 15.40 13.88
CA HIS A 130 1.97 16.09 13.22
C HIS A 130 1.43 17.21 12.30
N PRO A 131 2.02 18.41 12.26
CA PRO A 131 1.53 19.55 11.46
C PRO A 131 1.27 19.21 9.98
N MET A 132 2.09 18.31 9.42
CA MET A 132 1.95 17.84 8.04
C MET A 132 0.60 17.13 7.76
N MET A 133 0.02 16.46 8.76
CA MET A 133 -1.29 15.80 8.61
C MET A 133 -2.44 16.81 8.46
N TYR A 134 -2.34 17.98 9.10
CA TYR A 134 -3.30 19.06 8.86
C TYR A 134 -3.14 19.65 7.46
N GLY A 135 -1.90 19.78 6.96
CA GLY A 135 -1.66 20.18 5.57
C GLY A 135 -2.28 19.20 4.58
N LEU A 136 -2.04 17.90 4.78
CA LEU A 136 -2.59 16.84 3.94
C LEU A 136 -4.12 16.80 3.97
N PHE A 137 -4.72 17.04 5.14
CA PHE A 137 -6.16 17.16 5.30
C PHE A 137 -6.75 18.22 4.36
N PHE A 138 -6.21 19.45 4.37
CA PHE A 138 -6.70 20.51 3.50
C PHE A 138 -6.49 20.21 2.01
N VAL A 139 -5.35 19.60 1.66
CA VAL A 139 -5.06 19.20 0.27
C VAL A 139 -6.06 18.16 -0.23
N PHE A 140 -6.31 17.10 0.54
CA PHE A 140 -7.28 16.07 0.13
C PHE A 140 -8.72 16.58 0.16
N LEU A 141 -9.07 17.47 1.11
CA LEU A 141 -10.38 18.12 1.12
C LEU A 141 -10.59 18.95 -0.14
N ALA A 142 -9.59 19.74 -0.55
CA ALA A 142 -9.63 20.50 -1.79
C ALA A 142 -9.73 19.58 -3.01
N TYR A 143 -8.97 18.47 -3.04
CA TYR A 143 -9.06 17.47 -4.11
C TYR A 143 -10.47 16.91 -4.27
N PHE A 144 -11.15 16.55 -3.17
CA PHE A 144 -12.52 16.03 -3.23
C PHE A 144 -13.57 17.07 -3.62
N ILE A 145 -13.36 18.35 -3.31
CA ILE A 145 -14.33 19.43 -3.61
C ILE A 145 -14.14 19.98 -5.03
N TRP A 146 -12.90 20.08 -5.52
CA TRP A 146 -12.58 20.79 -6.78
C TRP A 146 -12.24 19.87 -7.96
N VAL A 147 -11.61 18.72 -7.70
CA VAL A 147 -11.01 17.89 -8.77
C VAL A 147 -11.88 16.69 -9.12
N ARG A 148 -12.70 16.23 -8.17
CA ARG A 148 -13.66 15.16 -8.38
C ARG A 148 -15.04 15.67 -8.76
#